data_AF-A0A6S6S9H3-F1
#
_entry.id   AF-A0A6S6S9H3-F1
#
_cell.length_a   1.000
_cell.length_b   1.000
_cell.length_c   1.000
_cell.angle_alpha   90.00
_cell.angle_beta   90.00
_cell.angle_gamma   90.00
#
_symmetry.space_group_name_H-M   'P 1'
#
loop_
_entity.id
_entity.type
_entity.pdbx_description
1 polymer ?
#
loop_
_entity_poly.entity_id
_entity_poly.type
_entity_poly.pdbx_seq_one_letter_code
_entity_poly.pdbx_strand_id
1 'polypeptide(L)'
;MKKRQDKTLSYIDKISKDIIEALENGTAPWIKPWSGSVIRDNAPFNPLTGKQYEGINFLNLSLQSMAMNDDPRWMTFKQAQSLKAQVKKGEKGTSIQYWKFTKQIDKLDADGKKVLDANSKPIKVTLRLKNPQVFYATVFNATQIDGLRSLKEDLGIKEVITEFKPIEA
;
A
#
# COMPACT_ATOMS: atom_id res chain seq x y z
N MET A 1 -41.64 0.01 13.86
CA MET A 1 -40.28 -0.35 14.33
C MET A 1 -39.25 0.49 13.58
N LYS A 2 -38.57 1.44 14.23
CA LYS A 2 -37.46 2.20 13.63
C LYS A 2 -36.23 1.28 13.56
N LYS A 3 -35.70 1.02 12.37
CA LYS A 3 -34.43 0.29 12.21
C LYS A 3 -33.32 1.08 12.92
N ARG A 4 -32.61 0.46 13.87
CA ARG A 4 -31.35 1.00 14.40
C ARG A 4 -30.37 1.10 13.24
N GLN A 5 -30.08 2.32 12.81
CA GLN A 5 -28.96 2.61 11.92
C GLN A 5 -27.71 2.56 12.79
N ASP A 6 -27.15 1.36 12.96
CA ASP A 6 -25.81 1.24 13.55
C ASP A 6 -24.83 1.71 12.47
N LYS A 7 -24.56 3.01 12.47
CA LYS A 7 -23.82 3.71 11.41
C LYS A 7 -22.34 3.39 11.60
N THR A 8 -21.96 2.15 11.29
CA THR A 8 -20.56 1.78 11.11
C THR A 8 -19.97 2.79 10.15
N LEU A 9 -19.02 3.60 10.61
CA LEU A 9 -18.37 4.62 9.79
C LEU A 9 -17.84 3.94 8.53
N SER A 10 -18.14 4.54 7.36
CA SER A 10 -17.57 4.02 6.14
C SER A 10 -16.04 4.14 6.21
N TYR A 11 -15.32 3.32 5.44
CA TYR A 11 -13.86 3.39 5.34
C TYR A 11 -13.38 4.83 5.07
N ILE A 12 -14.12 5.56 4.23
CA ILE A 12 -13.84 6.95 3.88
C ILE A 12 -14.04 7.86 5.09
N ASP A 13 -15.12 7.70 5.85
CA ASP A 13 -15.38 8.52 7.04
C ASP A 13 -14.28 8.35 8.09
N LYS A 14 -13.80 7.11 8.29
CA LYS A 14 -12.70 6.82 9.22
C LYS A 14 -11.42 7.55 8.81
N ILE A 15 -10.99 7.39 7.56
CA ILE A 15 -9.77 8.05 7.09
C ILE A 15 -9.91 9.56 7.07
N SER A 16 -11.09 10.07 6.71
CA SER A 16 -11.35 11.51 6.71
C SER A 16 -11.20 12.08 8.12
N LYS A 17 -11.70 11.37 9.14
CA LYS A 17 -11.52 11.75 10.54
C LYS A 17 -10.04 11.73 10.94
N ASP A 18 -9.31 10.67 10.62
CA ASP A 18 -7.89 10.55 10.95
C ASP A 18 -7.06 11.68 10.28
N ILE A 19 -7.41 12.06 9.05
CA ILE A 19 -6.78 13.18 8.34
C ILE A 19 -7.14 14.53 8.99
N ILE A 20 -8.41 14.75 9.34
CA ILE A 20 -8.83 15.99 10.01
C ILE A 20 -8.09 16.16 11.33
N GLU A 21 -8.01 15.12 12.15
CA GLU A 21 -7.30 15.13 13.43
C GLU A 21 -5.80 15.42 13.24
N ALA A 22 -5.17 14.83 12.22
CA ALA A 22 -3.78 15.14 11.88
C ALA A 22 -3.59 16.63 11.55
N LEU A 23 -4.50 17.21 10.76
CA LEU A 23 -4.46 18.63 10.37
C LEU A 23 -4.69 19.56 11.55
N GLU A 24 -5.63 19.23 12.43
CA GLU A 24 -5.89 19.98 13.67
C GLU A 24 -4.65 19.99 14.58
N ASN A 25 -3.86 18.91 14.56
CA ASN A 25 -2.58 18.81 15.26
C ASN A 25 -1.39 19.43 14.48
N GLY A 26 -1.65 20.21 13.43
CA GLY A 26 -0.62 20.88 12.63
C GLY A 26 0.19 19.96 11.71
N THR A 27 -0.26 18.72 11.53
CA THR A 27 0.41 17.72 10.68
C THR A 27 -0.37 17.54 9.38
N ALA A 28 0.15 18.07 8.28
CA ALA A 28 -0.42 17.84 6.96
C ALA A 28 0.27 16.64 6.29
N PRO A 29 -0.40 15.48 6.10
CA PRO A 29 0.23 14.25 5.63
C PRO A 29 0.73 14.31 4.17
N TRP A 30 0.34 15.35 3.42
CA TRP A 30 0.81 15.61 2.05
C TRP A 30 1.87 16.72 1.97
N ILE A 31 2.12 17.46 3.05
CA ILE A 31 3.16 18.50 3.08
C ILE A 31 4.43 17.87 3.64
N LYS A 32 5.48 17.80 2.83
CA LYS A 32 6.81 17.41 3.30
C LYS A 32 7.44 18.62 4.03
N PRO A 33 7.74 18.54 5.33
CA PRO A 33 8.33 19.64 6.07
C PRO A 33 9.87 19.68 5.89
N TRP A 34 10.38 19.53 4.65
CA TRP A 34 11.82 19.48 4.31
C TRP A 34 12.69 18.44 5.08
N SER A 35 13.08 17.36 4.40
CA SER A 35 14.38 16.72 4.66
C SER A 35 14.93 16.13 3.36
N GLY A 36 16.18 16.45 3.04
CA GLY A 36 16.94 15.82 1.95
C GLY A 36 17.36 14.39 2.32
N SER A 37 16.43 13.60 2.88
CA SER A 37 16.71 12.21 3.19
C SER A 37 16.70 11.41 1.90
N VAL A 38 17.82 10.75 1.63
CA VAL A 38 18.11 9.88 0.48
C VAL A 38 17.17 8.65 0.43
N ILE A 39 16.27 8.53 1.40
CA ILE A 39 15.17 7.57 1.43
C ILE A 39 14.18 8.00 0.36
N ARG A 40 14.33 7.37 -0.81
CA ARG A 40 13.40 7.35 -1.95
C ARG A 40 12.03 7.85 -1.53
N ASP A 41 11.64 9.04 -2.02
CA ASP A 41 10.40 9.75 -1.71
C ASP A 41 9.45 8.90 -0.84
N ASN A 42 9.29 9.21 0.46
CA ASN A 42 8.49 8.48 1.48
C ASN A 42 7.02 8.14 1.09
N ALA A 43 6.66 8.29 -0.18
CA ALA A 43 5.53 7.68 -0.83
C ALA A 43 5.38 6.20 -0.47
N PRO A 44 4.28 5.84 0.21
CA PRO A 44 3.97 4.46 0.50
C PRO A 44 3.96 3.62 -0.77
N PHE A 45 4.60 2.46 -0.72
CA PHE A 45 4.68 1.56 -1.86
C PHE A 45 4.69 0.11 -1.45
N ASN A 46 4.37 -0.77 -2.39
CA ASN A 46 4.45 -2.19 -2.22
C ASN A 46 5.85 -2.70 -2.62
N PRO A 47 6.69 -3.18 -1.68
CA PRO A 47 8.07 -3.56 -2.00
C PRO A 47 8.19 -4.82 -2.87
N LEU A 48 7.15 -5.66 -2.92
CA LEU A 48 7.14 -6.82 -3.82
C LEU A 48 6.91 -6.42 -5.28
N THR A 49 6.06 -5.43 -5.52
CA THR A 49 5.70 -5.00 -6.89
C THR A 49 6.39 -3.71 -7.34
N GLY A 50 7.01 -2.98 -6.43
CA GLY A 50 7.58 -1.65 -6.64
C GLY A 50 6.55 -0.53 -6.81
N LYS A 51 5.25 -0.85 -6.87
CA LYS A 51 4.20 0.14 -7.15
C LYS A 51 3.89 1.02 -5.95
N GLN A 52 3.83 2.32 -6.18
CA GLN A 52 3.35 3.29 -5.20
C GLN A 52 1.84 3.17 -5.00
N TYR A 53 1.39 3.43 -3.78
CA TYR A 53 -0.02 3.61 -3.49
C TYR A 53 -0.48 4.99 -3.97
N GLU A 54 -1.76 5.08 -4.35
CA GLU A 54 -2.34 6.28 -4.95
C GLU A 54 -3.58 6.75 -4.18
N GLY A 55 -3.95 8.02 -4.37
CA GLY A 55 -5.18 8.61 -3.86
C GLY A 55 -5.29 8.52 -2.33
N ILE A 56 -6.46 8.11 -1.83
CA ILE A 56 -6.71 8.03 -0.38
C ILE A 56 -5.82 7.01 0.33
N ASN A 57 -5.36 5.96 -0.36
CA ASN A 57 -4.43 5.00 0.23
C ASN A 57 -3.05 5.63 0.43
N PHE A 58 -2.61 6.49 -0.50
CA PHE A 58 -1.37 7.24 -0.32
C PHE A 58 -1.46 8.07 0.97
N LEU A 59 -2.50 8.88 1.12
CA LEU A 59 -2.66 9.75 2.29
C LEU A 59 -2.74 8.97 3.60
N ASN A 60 -3.58 7.93 3.63
CA ASN A 60 -3.75 7.09 4.82
C ASN A 60 -2.45 6.41 5.21
N LEU A 61 -1.77 5.74 4.27
CA LEU A 61 -0.54 5.02 4.56
C LEU A 61 0.62 5.96 4.88
N SER A 62 0.69 7.14 4.28
CA SER A 62 1.69 8.16 4.65
C SER A 62 1.51 8.57 6.10
N LEU A 63 0.27 8.89 6.52
CA LEU A 63 -0.03 9.26 7.90
C LEU A 63 0.34 8.14 8.88
N GLN A 64 0.00 6.88 8.56
CA GLN A 64 0.37 5.74 9.41
C GLN A 64 1.88 5.49 9.48
N SER A 65 2.61 5.76 8.39
CA SER A 65 4.07 5.54 8.33
C SER A 65 4.83 6.48 9.27
N MET A 66 4.30 7.68 9.54
CA MET A 66 4.90 8.64 10.48
C MET A 66 5.01 8.07 11.90
N ALA A 67 4.08 7.21 12.31
CA ALA A 67 4.13 6.51 13.59
C ALA A 67 5.01 5.23 13.56
N MET A 68 5.56 4.87 12.40
CA MET A 68 6.26 3.61 12.12
C MET A 68 7.66 3.87 11.54
N ASN A 69 8.41 4.79 12.15
CA ASN A 69 9.78 5.17 11.76
C ASN A 69 9.89 5.65 10.30
N ASP A 70 8.82 6.23 9.76
CA ASP A 70 8.73 6.69 8.37
C ASP A 70 9.02 5.61 7.31
N ASP A 71 8.87 4.31 7.64
CA ASP A 71 9.07 3.25 6.65
C ASP A 71 7.91 3.22 5.65
N PRO A 72 8.13 3.48 4.35
CA PRO A 72 7.04 3.59 3.38
C PRO A 72 6.65 2.23 2.76
N ARG A 73 7.20 1.11 3.24
CA ARG A 73 6.95 -0.21 2.66
C ARG A 73 5.71 -0.84 3.28
N TRP A 74 4.71 -1.11 2.45
CA TRP A 74 3.44 -1.73 2.85
C TRP A 74 3.12 -2.95 2.00
N MET A 75 2.79 -4.09 2.62
CA MET A 75 2.42 -5.30 1.89
C MET A 75 1.36 -6.12 2.62
N THR A 76 0.67 -6.98 1.89
CA THR A 76 -0.30 -7.90 2.51
C THR A 76 0.41 -9.03 3.25
N PHE A 77 -0.28 -9.64 4.22
CA PHE A 77 0.22 -10.81 4.94
C PHE A 77 0.71 -11.94 4.02
N LYS A 78 -0.05 -12.23 2.96
CA LYS A 78 0.32 -13.27 1.97
C LYS A 78 1.59 -12.91 1.19
N GLN A 79 1.81 -11.63 0.92
CA GLN A 79 3.04 -11.17 0.27
C GLN A 79 4.24 -11.34 1.21
N ALA A 80 4.10 -11.01 2.50
CA ALA A 80 5.15 -11.25 3.48
C ALA A 80 5.53 -12.75 3.54
N GLN A 81 4.54 -13.64 3.62
CA GLN A 81 4.78 -15.09 3.59
C GLN A 81 5.49 -15.56 2.32
N SER A 82 5.16 -15.00 1.15
CA SER A 82 5.84 -15.34 -0.10
C SER A 82 7.33 -14.98 -0.10
N LEU A 83 7.73 -14.01 0.73
CA LEU A 83 9.12 -13.62 0.96
C LEU A 83 9.77 -14.39 2.11
N LYS A 84 9.11 -15.42 2.66
CA LYS A 84 9.53 -16.13 3.89
C LYS A 84 9.64 -15.21 5.11
N ALA A 85 8.91 -14.11 5.10
CA ALA A 85 8.82 -13.15 6.20
C ALA A 85 7.48 -13.34 6.95
N GLN A 86 7.41 -12.89 8.19
CA GLN A 86 6.28 -13.15 9.08
C GLN A 86 5.82 -11.86 9.77
N VAL A 87 4.53 -11.53 9.66
CA VAL A 87 3.94 -10.46 10.47
C VAL A 87 4.03 -10.85 11.95
N LYS A 88 4.57 -9.95 12.77
CA LYS A 88 4.72 -10.14 14.22
C LYS A 88 3.36 -10.41 14.87
N LYS A 89 3.35 -11.30 15.87
CA LYS A 89 2.11 -11.67 16.57
C LYS A 89 1.55 -10.46 17.34
N GLY A 90 0.27 -10.15 17.12
CA GLY A 90 -0.42 -9.05 17.79
C GLY A 90 -0.44 -7.73 17.01
N GLU A 91 0.32 -7.63 15.92
CA GLU A 91 0.31 -6.46 15.05
C GLU A 91 -1.05 -6.27 14.36
N LYS A 92 -1.45 -5.01 14.21
CA LYS A 92 -2.67 -4.63 13.51
C LYS A 92 -2.32 -4.10 12.13
N GLY A 93 -2.96 -4.67 11.12
CA GLY A 93 -2.81 -4.18 9.75
C GLY A 93 -3.71 -2.97 9.47
N THR A 94 -3.31 -2.20 8.47
CA THR A 94 -4.04 -1.04 7.97
C THR A 94 -4.91 -1.45 6.78
N SER A 95 -6.19 -1.08 6.81
CA SER A 95 -7.08 -1.30 5.67
C SER A 95 -6.78 -0.33 4.54
N ILE A 96 -6.83 -0.82 3.32
CA ILE A 96 -6.77 -0.05 2.07
C ILE A 96 -7.97 -0.37 1.19
N GLN A 97 -8.33 0.56 0.31
CA GLN A 97 -9.44 0.41 -0.64
C GLN A 97 -8.94 0.53 -2.07
N TYR A 98 -9.33 -0.38 -2.95
CA TYR A 98 -9.05 -0.23 -4.38
C TYR A 98 -10.29 -0.52 -5.23
N TRP A 99 -10.32 0.10 -6.40
CA TRP A 99 -11.44 0.02 -7.33
C TRP A 99 -11.04 -0.81 -8.54
N LYS A 100 -11.85 -1.82 -8.84
CA LYS A 100 -11.70 -2.64 -10.04
C LYS A 100 -12.66 -2.14 -11.10
N PHE A 101 -12.10 -1.57 -12.16
CA PHE A 101 -12.86 -1.03 -13.30
C PHE A 101 -12.97 -2.01 -14.46
N THR A 102 -12.16 -3.07 -14.48
CA THR A 102 -12.11 -4.02 -15.60
C THR A 102 -12.15 -5.47 -15.11
N LYS A 103 -12.69 -6.36 -15.95
CA LYS A 103 -12.59 -7.81 -15.77
C LYS A 103 -12.11 -8.46 -17.05
N GLN A 104 -11.34 -9.54 -16.93
CA GLN A 104 -11.00 -10.38 -18.07
C GLN A 104 -12.06 -11.48 -18.20
N ILE A 105 -12.60 -11.65 -19.40
CA ILE A 105 -13.53 -12.74 -19.74
C ILE A 105 -13.02 -13.47 -20.98
N ASP A 106 -13.39 -14.72 -21.15
CA ASP A 106 -13.09 -15.47 -22.36
C ASP A 106 -13.82 -14.83 -23.55
N LYS A 107 -13.12 -14.63 -24.67
CA LYS A 107 -13.68 -14.15 -25.92
C LYS A 107 -14.59 -15.23 -26.48
N LEU A 108 -15.82 -14.86 -26.83
CA LEU A 108 -16.77 -15.75 -27.48
C LEU A 108 -16.89 -15.37 -28.96
N ASP A 109 -17.11 -16.37 -29.83
CA ASP A 109 -17.47 -16.17 -31.24
C ASP A 109 -18.98 -15.87 -31.40
N ALA A 110 -19.44 -15.72 -32.64
CA ALA A 110 -20.84 -15.46 -32.96
C ALA A 110 -21.79 -16.59 -32.50
N ASP A 111 -21.26 -17.81 -32.32
CA ASP A 111 -21.99 -19.00 -31.89
C ASP A 111 -21.88 -19.25 -30.38
N GLY A 112 -21.25 -18.33 -29.63
CA GLY A 112 -21.08 -18.42 -28.19
C GLY A 112 -20.00 -19.40 -27.73
N LYS A 113 -19.14 -19.89 -28.62
CA LYS A 113 -17.99 -20.75 -28.27
C LYS A 113 -16.75 -19.91 -27.98
N LYS A 114 -15.88 -20.43 -27.11
CA LYS A 114 -14.64 -19.75 -26.72
C LYS A 114 -13.68 -19.69 -27.89
N VAL A 115 -13.25 -18.48 -28.25
CA VAL A 115 -12.20 -18.28 -29.26
C VAL A 115 -10.87 -18.68 -28.64
N LEU A 116 -10.20 -19.64 -29.26
CA LEU A 116 -8.90 -20.13 -28.82
C LEU A 116 -7.77 -19.43 -29.58
N ASP A 117 -6.61 -19.28 -28.94
CA ASP A 117 -5.37 -18.84 -29.56
C ASP A 117 -4.67 -20.00 -30.31
N ALA A 118 -3.52 -19.71 -30.93
CA ALA A 118 -2.70 -20.71 -31.64
C ALA A 118 -2.25 -21.89 -30.75
N ASN A 119 -2.33 -21.76 -29.43
CA ASN A 119 -1.95 -22.78 -28.45
C ASN A 119 -3.17 -23.43 -27.78
N SER A 120 -4.37 -23.31 -28.38
CA SER A 120 -5.63 -23.84 -27.86
C SER A 120 -6.04 -23.28 -26.48
N LYS A 121 -5.57 -22.09 -26.11
CA LYS A 121 -6.00 -21.40 -24.88
C LYS A 121 -7.07 -20.35 -25.19
N PRO A 122 -8.12 -20.20 -24.36
CA PRO A 122 -9.13 -19.16 -24.57
C PRO A 122 -8.50 -17.76 -24.58
N ILE A 123 -8.75 -17.01 -25.64
CA ILE A 123 -8.35 -15.60 -25.74
C ILE A 123 -9.14 -14.82 -24.71
N LYS A 124 -8.46 -14.07 -23.83
CA LYS A 124 -9.12 -13.21 -22.85
C LYS A 124 -9.30 -11.80 -23.40
N VAL A 125 -10.50 -11.25 -23.25
CA VAL A 125 -10.80 -9.84 -23.55
C VAL A 125 -11.02 -9.07 -22.25
N THR A 126 -10.49 -7.85 -22.19
CA THR A 126 -10.66 -6.96 -21.04
C THR A 126 -11.93 -6.13 -21.24
N LEU A 127 -12.93 -6.37 -20.40
CA LEU A 127 -14.19 -5.64 -20.41
C LEU A 127 -14.21 -4.60 -19.28
N ARG A 128 -14.54 -3.35 -19.62
CA ARG A 128 -14.84 -2.30 -18.64
C ARG A 128 -16.16 -2.62 -17.95
N LEU A 129 -16.17 -2.63 -16.62
CA LEU A 129 -17.36 -2.87 -15.83
C LEU A 129 -18.27 -1.65 -15.88
N LYS A 130 -19.57 -1.85 -16.15
CA LYS A 130 -20.59 -0.81 -16.01
C LYS A 130 -20.65 -0.26 -14.58
N ASN A 131 -20.53 -1.17 -13.61
CA ASN A 131 -20.48 -0.84 -12.19
C ASN A 131 -19.11 -1.28 -11.65
N PRO A 132 -18.20 -0.33 -11.35
CA PRO A 132 -16.93 -0.62 -10.71
C PRO A 132 -17.13 -1.33 -9.37
N GLN A 133 -16.23 -2.26 -9.04
CA GLN A 133 -16.27 -3.01 -7.79
C GLN A 133 -15.24 -2.46 -6.82
N VAL A 134 -15.66 -2.24 -5.57
CA VAL A 134 -14.77 -1.86 -4.50
C VAL A 134 -14.22 -3.11 -3.80
N PHE A 135 -12.93 -3.10 -3.52
CA PHE A 135 -12.26 -4.13 -2.76
C PHE A 135 -11.50 -3.50 -1.60
N TYR A 136 -11.44 -4.26 -0.50
CA TYR A 136 -10.65 -3.91 0.66
C TYR A 136 -9.54 -4.93 0.84
N ALA A 137 -8.38 -4.46 1.27
CA ALA A 137 -7.28 -5.33 1.66
C ALA A 137 -6.66 -4.81 2.95
N THR A 138 -6.05 -5.71 3.71
CA THR A 138 -5.25 -5.34 4.88
C THR A 138 -3.78 -5.46 4.53
N VAL A 139 -3.05 -4.37 4.74
CA VAL A 139 -1.61 -4.28 4.55
C VAL A 139 -0.91 -4.04 5.88
N PHE A 140 0.33 -4.47 5.97
CA PHE A 140 1.20 -4.33 7.12
C PHE A 140 2.42 -3.53 6.69
N ASN A 141 2.89 -2.66 7.57
CA ASN A 141 4.12 -1.92 7.36
C ASN A 141 5.31 -2.87 7.52
N ALA A 142 6.43 -2.61 6.85
CA ALA A 142 7.63 -3.42 6.98
C ALA A 142 8.17 -3.51 8.43
N THR A 143 7.98 -2.47 9.24
CA THR A 143 8.36 -2.50 10.67
C THR A 143 7.58 -3.54 11.50
N GLN A 144 6.41 -3.96 11.02
CA GLN A 144 5.55 -4.96 11.64
C GLN A 144 5.88 -6.41 11.21
N ILE A 145 6.87 -6.59 10.33
CA ILE A 145 7.19 -7.87 9.70
C ILE A 145 8.63 -8.28 10.02
N ASP A 146 8.80 -9.47 10.60
CA ASP A 146 10.09 -10.09 10.81
C ASP A 146 10.59 -10.79 9.53
N GLY A 147 11.90 -10.76 9.30
CA GLY A 147 12.53 -11.41 8.14
C GLY A 147 12.60 -10.55 6.87
N LEU A 148 12.24 -9.25 6.96
CA LEU A 148 12.54 -8.27 5.91
C LEU A 148 13.88 -7.60 6.14
N ARG A 149 14.55 -7.20 5.05
CA ARG A 149 15.72 -6.32 5.10
C ARG A 149 15.32 -4.95 5.65
N SER A 150 16.24 -4.27 6.32
CA SER A 150 16.01 -2.90 6.76
C SER A 150 15.89 -1.96 5.55
N LEU A 151 15.18 -0.84 5.74
CA LEU A 151 15.00 0.16 4.70
C LEU A 151 16.36 0.74 4.24
N LYS A 152 17.32 0.89 5.15
CA LYS A 152 18.68 1.37 4.83
C LYS A 152 19.43 0.42 3.91
N GLU A 153 19.35 -0.88 4.18
CA GLU A 153 19.96 -1.91 3.34
C GLU A 153 19.33 -1.95 1.94
N ASP A 154 17.99 -1.82 1.85
CA ASP A 154 17.28 -1.76 0.56
C ASP A 154 17.68 -0.54 -0.27
N LEU A 155 18.05 0.57 0.39
CA LEU A 155 18.51 1.80 -0.25
C LEU A 155 20.02 1.82 -0.52
N GLY A 156 20.76 0.77 -0.14
CA GLY A 156 22.21 0.72 -0.31
C GLY A 156 22.98 1.77 0.50
N ILE A 157 22.37 2.34 1.55
CA ILE A 157 23.01 3.32 2.42
C ILE A 157 23.91 2.56 3.39
N LYS A 158 25.23 2.59 3.15
CA LYS A 158 26.23 2.14 4.13
C LYS A 158 26.22 3.11 5.32
N GLU A 159 26.46 2.60 6.53
CA GLU A 159 26.46 3.41 7.76
C GLU A 159 27.26 4.70 7.56
N VAL A 160 26.62 5.83 7.87
CA VAL A 160 27.27 7.14 7.90
C VAL A 160 28.37 7.07 8.95
N ILE A 161 29.60 7.38 8.56
CA ILE A 161 30.75 7.47 9.47
C ILE A 161 30.36 8.44 10.59
N THR A 162 30.08 7.90 11.77
CA THR A 162 29.63 8.66 12.95
C THR A 162 30.78 9.39 13.65
N GLU A 163 32.03 9.16 13.24
CA GLU A 163 33.21 9.83 13.77
C GLU A 163 33.88 10.72 12.72
N PHE A 164 33.74 12.03 12.90
CA PHE A 164 34.60 13.01 12.25
C PHE A 164 35.99 12.90 12.87
N LYS A 165 36.96 12.33 12.14
CA LYS A 165 38.38 12.41 12.51
C LYS A 165 38.93 13.74 11.97
N PRO A 166 39.23 14.74 12.81
CA PRO A 166 39.84 15.98 12.34
C PRO A 166 41.20 15.67 11.71
N ILE A 167 41.53 16.40 10.65
CA ILE A 167 42.85 16.34 10.01
C ILE A 167 43.82 17.00 10.99
N GLU A 168 44.77 16.23 11.54
CA GLU A 168 45.87 16.79 12.31
C GLU A 168 46.71 17.68 11.38
N ALA A 169 46.96 18.92 11.84
CA ALA A 169 47.73 19.94 11.13
C ALA A 169 49.24 19.69 11.22
#